data_AF-A0AA35G837-F1
#
_entry.id   AF-A0AA35G837-F1
#
_cell.length_a   1.000
_cell.length_b   1.000
_cell.length_c   1.000
_cell.angle_alpha   90.00
_cell.angle_beta   90.00
_cell.angle_gamma   90.00
#
_symmetry.space_group_name_H-M   'P 1'
#
loop_
_entity.id
_entity.type
_entity.pdbx_description
1 polymer ?
#
loop_
_entity_poly.entity_id
_entity_poly.type
_entity_poly.pdbx_seq_one_letter_code
_entity_poly.pdbx_strand_id
1 'polypeptide(L)' 'MRMAHMAAMVNPRIRGAMIDAAEFPDYSREHSVYAVPKTIIKVGDHVHSFEGRVPESMFISALRQAVQHHQH' A
#
# COMPACT_ATOMS: atom_id res chain seq x y z
N MET A 1 0.43 -4.55 7.73
CA MET A 1 1.90 -4.60 7.66
C MET A 1 2.43 -5.91 7.07
N ARG A 2 2.13 -7.08 7.65
CA ARG A 2 2.65 -8.40 7.18
C ARG A 2 2.59 -8.59 5.66
N MET A 3 1.44 -8.30 5.03
CA MET A 3 1.22 -8.56 3.60
C MET A 3 2.18 -7.79 2.68
N ALA A 4 2.49 -6.52 2.97
CA ALA A 4 3.41 -5.72 2.16
C ALA A 4 4.84 -6.27 2.21
N HIS A 5 5.28 -6.73 3.37
CA HIS A 5 6.60 -7.36 3.51
C HIS A 5 6.64 -8.74 2.82
N MET A 6 5.60 -9.56 2.98
CA MET A 6 5.51 -10.84 2.25
C MET A 6 5.56 -10.63 0.73
N ALA A 7 4.83 -9.64 0.20
CA ALA A 7 4.85 -9.33 -1.22
C ALA A 7 6.24 -8.89 -1.70
N ALA A 8 6.96 -8.07 -0.92
CA ALA A 8 8.33 -7.66 -1.23
C ALA A 8 9.34 -8.81 -1.16
N MET A 9 9.16 -9.79 -0.26
CA MET A 9 9.99 -10.99 -0.21
C MET A 9 9.77 -11.91 -1.41
N VAL A 10 8.54 -12.00 -1.91
CA VAL A 10 8.19 -12.91 -3.03
C VAL A 10 8.55 -12.30 -4.38
N ASN A 11 8.47 -10.97 -4.53
CA ASN A 11 8.74 -10.31 -5.81
C ASN A 11 9.71 -9.13 -5.62
N PRO A 12 10.94 -9.19 -6.18
CA PRO A 12 11.94 -8.15 -6.01
C PRO A 12 11.56 -6.81 -6.66
N ARG A 13 10.53 -6.78 -7.50
CA ARG A 13 9.99 -5.53 -8.06
C ARG A 13 9.06 -4.79 -7.09
N ILE A 14 8.67 -5.42 -5.99
CA ILE A 14 7.81 -4.83 -4.96
C ILE A 14 8.69 -4.39 -3.79
N ARG A 15 8.52 -3.14 -3.37
CA ARG A 15 9.09 -2.61 -2.13
C ARG A 15 7.99 -2.44 -1.10
N GLY A 16 8.19 -2.97 0.09
CA GLY A 16 7.26 -2.85 1.21
C GLY A 16 7.92 -2.09 2.36
N ALA A 17 7.25 -1.04 2.85
CA ALA A 17 7.68 -0.27 4.01
C ALA A 17 6.52 -0.12 5.01
N MET A 18 6.86 0.10 6.27
CA MET A 18 5.92 0.46 7.32
C MET A 18 6.30 1.85 7.81
N ILE A 19 5.30 2.71 8.00
CA ILE A 19 5.47 4.04 8.56
C ILE A 19 4.52 4.13 9.75
N ASP A 20 5.05 4.54 10.90
CA ASP A 20 4.23 4.82 12.07
C ASP A 20 3.55 6.19 11.88
N ALA A 21 2.22 6.20 11.85
CA ALA A 21 1.46 7.42 11.63
C ALA A 21 1.64 8.43 12.78
N ALA A 22 1.94 7.98 13.99
CA ALA A 22 2.15 8.86 15.13
C ALA A 22 3.51 9.57 15.08
N GLU A 23 4.54 8.94 14.50
CA GLU A 23 5.87 9.52 14.35
C GLU A 23 5.98 10.44 13.12
N PHE A 24 5.14 10.24 12.11
CA PHE A 24 5.19 10.99 10.85
C PHE A 24 3.85 11.69 10.53
N PRO A 25 3.38 12.63 11.38
CA PRO A 25 2.05 13.24 11.25
C PRO A 25 1.87 14.02 9.94
N ASP A 26 2.93 14.64 9.41
CA ASP A 26 2.87 15.38 8.15
C ASP A 26 2.70 14.44 6.95
N TYR A 27 3.43 13.32 6.93
CA TYR A 27 3.28 12.28 5.91
C TYR A 27 1.89 11.63 5.97
N SER A 28 1.38 11.42 7.18
CA SER A 28 0.01 10.95 7.39
C SER A 28 -1.03 11.92 6.83
N ARG A 29 -0.83 13.23 7.03
CA ARG A 29 -1.72 14.27 6.50
C ARG A 29 -1.67 14.32 4.98
N GLU A 30 -0.47 14.32 4.38
CA GLU A 30 -0.26 14.32 2.92
C GLU A 30 -0.97 13.14 2.27
N HIS A 31 -0.92 11.96 2.89
CA HIS A 31 -1.57 10.75 2.42
C HIS A 31 -2.99 10.53 2.94
N SER A 32 -3.59 11.55 3.56
CA SER A 32 -4.97 11.50 4.06
C SER A 32 -5.23 10.26 4.93
N VAL A 33 -4.32 9.96 5.86
CA VAL A 33 -4.44 8.83 6.79
C VAL A 33 -5.40 9.21 7.91
N TYR A 34 -6.65 8.71 7.86
CA TYR A 34 -7.66 8.97 8.89
C TYR A 34 -7.82 7.81 9.87
N ALA A 35 -7.66 6.57 9.38
CA ALA A 35 -7.69 5.37 10.20
C ALA A 35 -6.47 4.47 9.93
N VAL A 36 -5.98 3.82 11.00
CA VAL A 36 -4.89 2.84 10.92
C VAL A 36 -5.44 1.41 11.09
N PRO A 37 -4.87 0.41 10.39
CA PRO A 37 -3.82 0.54 9.38
C PRO A 37 -4.35 1.09 8.05
N LYS A 38 -3.57 1.93 7.36
CA LYS A 38 -3.79 2.34 5.96
C LYS A 38 -2.73 1.71 5.08
N THR A 39 -3.14 1.13 3.95
CA THR A 39 -2.20 0.61 2.93
C THR A 39 -2.25 1.53 1.72
N ILE A 40 -1.08 1.93 1.24
CA ILE A 40 -0.92 2.77 0.06
C ILE A 40 -0.04 2.00 -0.94
N ILE A 41 -0.54 1.84 -2.15
CA ILE A 41 0.14 1.17 -3.27
C ILE A 41 0.41 2.25 -4.32
N LYS A 42 1.69 2.44 -4.66
CA LYS A 42 2.13 3.41 -5.68
C LYS A 42 2.77 2.64 -6.85
N VAL A 43 2.34 2.92 -8.08
CA VAL A 43 2.90 2.35 -9.33
C VAL A 43 2.99 3.46 -10.38
N GLY A 44 4.20 3.95 -10.66
CA GLY A 44 4.38 5.20 -11.41
C GLY A 44 3.63 6.35 -10.74
N ASP A 45 2.82 7.07 -11.51
CA ASP A 45 1.97 8.16 -11.00
C ASP A 45 0.65 7.68 -10.38
N HIS A 46 0.33 6.39 -10.48
CA HIS A 46 -0.92 5.84 -9.95
C HIS A 46 -0.79 5.52 -8.46
N VAL A 47 -1.75 6.00 -7.69
CA VAL A 47 -1.85 5.75 -6.24
C VAL A 47 -3.20 5.11 -5.93
N HIS A 48 -3.16 3.92 -5.32
CA HIS A 48 -4.33 3.24 -4.77
C HIS A 48 -4.17 3.08 -3.26
N SER A 49 -5.22 3.30 -2.48
CA SER A 49 -5.15 3.12 -1.02
C SER A 49 -6.43 2.59 -0.43
N PHE A 50 -6.33 1.96 0.74
CA PHE A 50 -7.46 1.49 1.52
C PHE A 50 -7.13 1.48 3.01
N GLU A 51 -8.15 1.60 3.84
CA GLU A 51 -8.05 1.67 5.29
C GLU A 51 -8.64 0.39 5.93
N GLY A 52 -8.12 0.06 7.10
CA GLY A 52 -8.55 -1.09 7.88
C GLY A 52 -7.87 -2.40 7.49
N ARG A 53 -8.29 -3.47 8.17
CA ARG A 53 -7.79 -4.82 7.94
C ARG A 53 -8.62 -5.48 6.84
N VAL A 54 -8.01 -5.68 5.68
CA VAL A 54 -8.65 -6.37 4.54
C VAL A 54 -8.18 -7.82 4.42
N PRO A 55 -8.98 -8.72 3.82
CA PRO A 55 -8.53 -10.06 3.46
C PRO A 55 -7.32 -10.02 2.51
N GLU A 56 -6.47 -11.05 2.57
CA GLU A 56 -5.28 -11.15 1.73
C GLU A 56 -5.60 -11.17 0.22
N SER A 57 -6.69 -11.84 -0.16
CA SER A 57 -7.16 -11.86 -1.55
C SER A 57 -7.46 -10.46 -2.09
N MET A 58 -8.03 -9.58 -1.26
CA MET A 58 -8.31 -8.20 -1.63
C MET A 58 -7.02 -7.39 -1.80
N PHE A 59 -6.03 -7.60 -0.91
CA PHE A 59 -4.71 -6.98 -1.04
C PHE A 59 -4.02 -7.38 -2.36
N ILE A 60 -4.04 -8.66 -2.72
CA ILE A 60 -3.45 -9.16 -3.98
C ILE A 60 -4.20 -8.60 -5.20
N SER A 61 -5.54 -8.56 -5.16
CA SER A 61 -6.34 -7.95 -6.23
C SER A 61 -6.00 -6.47 -6.43
N ALA A 62 -5.85 -5.71 -5.34
CA ALA A 62 -5.45 -4.29 -5.41
C ALA A 62 -4.05 -4.11 -6.02
N LEU A 63 -3.08 -4.97 -5.66
CA LEU A 63 -1.75 -4.95 -6.30
C LEU A 63 -1.83 -5.23 -7.81
N ARG A 64 -2.63 -6.22 -8.23
CA ARG A 64 -2.79 -6.55 -9.65
C ARG A 64 -3.43 -5.41 -10.44
N GLN A 65 -4.48 -4.81 -9.91
CA GLN A 65 -5.15 -3.67 -10.54
C GLN A 65 -4.21 -2.47 -10.68
N ALA A 66 -3.44 -2.16 -9.62
CA ALA A 66 -2.48 -1.05 -9.65
C ALA A 66 -1.41 -1.23 -10.74
N VAL A 67 -0.94 -2.46 -10.97
CA VAL A 67 0.03 -2.74 -12.05
C VAL A 67 -0.64 -2.69 -13.43
N GLN A 68 -1.84 -3.24 -13.59
CA GLN A 68 -2.54 -3.27 -14.88
C GLN A 68 -2.85 -1.86 -15.40
N HIS A 69 -3.29 -0.95 -14.53
CA HIS A 69 -3.59 0.44 -14.94
C HIS A 69 -2.34 1.24 -15.34
N HIS A 70 -1.14 0.84 -14.91
CA HIS A 70 0.12 1.47 -15.34
C HIS A 70 0.60 0.97 -16.71
N GLN A 71 0.12 -0.18 -17.20
CA GLN A 71 0.61 -0.76 -18.47
C GLN A 71 -0.15 -0.26 -19.71
N HIS A 72 -1.04 0.72 -19.55
CA HIS A 72 -1.73 1.45 -20.62
C HIS A 72 -1.19 2.87 -20.72
#